data_AF-A0A447XXN8-F1
#
_entry.id   AF-A0A447XXN8-F1
#
_cell.length_a   1.000
_cell.length_b   1.000
_cell.length_c   1.000
_cell.angle_alpha   90.00
_cell.angle_beta   90.00
_cell.angle_gamma   90.00
#
_symmetry.space_group_name_H-M   'P 1'
#
loop_
_entity.id
_entity.type
_entity.pdbx_description
1 polymer ?
#
loop_
_entity_poly.entity_id
_entity_poly.type
_entity_poly.pdbx_seq_one_letter_code
_entity_poly.pdbx_strand_id
1 'polypeptide(L)'
;MLARELNLEQIRAIHQATDATIEFFIHGALCVAYSGQCYISHAQTGRSANRGDCSQACRLPYTLKDDQGRVVSYEKHLLSMKDNDQTANLGALIDAGVRSFKIEGRYKDMSYVKNITAHYRQMLDAIIEERGDLARASSGRTEHFFVPSTEKTFHRGSTDYFVNARKGDIGAFDSPKFIGPAGG
;
A
#
# COMPACT_ATOMS: atom_id res chain seq x y z
N MET A 1 -1.59 -14.90 0.80
CA MET A 1 -1.32 -13.46 0.58
C MET A 1 0.16 -13.30 0.29
N LEU A 2 0.51 -12.62 -0.79
CA LEU A 2 1.90 -12.37 -1.16
C LEU A 2 2.48 -11.14 -0.46
N ALA A 3 3.80 -11.09 -0.40
CA ALA A 3 4.54 -9.95 0.14
C ALA A 3 4.43 -8.75 -0.83
N ARG A 4 4.42 -7.52 -0.30
CA ARG A 4 4.16 -6.30 -1.10
C ARG A 4 5.33 -5.90 -1.98
N GLU A 5 6.50 -6.46 -1.68
CA GLU A 5 7.77 -6.21 -2.35
C GLU A 5 8.00 -6.99 -3.65
N LEU A 6 7.06 -7.86 -4.03
CA LEU A 6 7.16 -8.68 -5.24
C LEU A 6 6.81 -7.88 -6.50
N ASN A 7 7.53 -8.15 -7.59
CA ASN A 7 7.21 -7.63 -8.91
C ASN A 7 6.24 -8.56 -9.68
N LEU A 8 5.72 -8.10 -10.83
CA LEU A 8 4.77 -8.86 -11.65
C LEU A 8 5.29 -10.23 -12.10
N GLU A 9 6.57 -10.32 -12.45
CA GLU A 9 7.19 -11.58 -12.90
C GLU A 9 7.24 -12.61 -11.78
N GLN A 10 7.62 -12.19 -10.57
CA GLN A 10 7.63 -13.03 -9.38
C GLN A 10 6.23 -13.49 -9.01
N ILE A 11 5.23 -12.59 -9.08
CA ILE A 11 3.83 -12.94 -8.82
C ILE A 11 3.35 -14.00 -9.83
N ARG A 12 3.66 -13.83 -11.12
CA ARG A 12 3.32 -14.78 -12.17
C ARG A 12 3.99 -16.14 -11.98
N ALA A 13 5.28 -16.15 -11.63
CA ALA A 13 6.00 -17.39 -11.34
C ALA A 13 5.40 -18.15 -10.16
N ILE A 14 4.99 -17.44 -9.10
CA ILE A 14 4.30 -18.04 -7.96
C ILE A 14 2.94 -18.60 -8.38
N HIS A 15 2.17 -17.85 -9.18
CA HIS A 15 0.89 -18.30 -9.70
C HIS A 15 1.00 -19.61 -10.48
N GLN A 16 2.02 -19.75 -11.33
CA GLN A 16 2.27 -20.96 -12.10
C GLN A 16 2.68 -22.16 -11.23
N ALA A 17 3.17 -21.91 -10.02
CA ALA A 17 3.65 -22.93 -9.09
C ALA A 17 2.63 -23.28 -7.99
N THR A 18 1.41 -22.74 -8.04
CA THR A 18 0.40 -22.99 -6.99
C THR A 18 -1.03 -22.92 -7.52
N ASP A 19 -1.89 -23.78 -6.97
CA ASP A 19 -3.34 -23.71 -7.18
C ASP A 19 -4.04 -22.76 -6.20
N ALA A 20 -3.30 -22.18 -5.25
CA ALA A 20 -3.87 -21.29 -4.24
C ALA A 20 -4.24 -19.92 -4.84
N THR A 21 -5.40 -19.40 -4.43
CA THR A 21 -5.82 -18.04 -4.77
C THR A 21 -4.82 -17.01 -4.26
N ILE A 22 -4.29 -16.19 -5.17
CA ILE A 22 -3.34 -15.14 -4.83
C ILE A 22 -4.07 -13.89 -4.35
N GLU A 23 -3.68 -13.43 -3.15
CA GLU A 23 -4.09 -12.15 -2.57
C GLU A 23 -2.91 -11.17 -2.53
N PHE A 24 -3.12 -9.92 -2.96
CA PHE A 24 -2.10 -8.87 -3.00
C PHE A 24 -2.63 -7.52 -2.49
N PHE A 25 -1.77 -6.74 -1.81
CA PHE A 25 -2.13 -5.38 -1.37
C PHE A 25 -1.96 -4.37 -2.51
N ILE A 26 -3.00 -3.58 -2.74
CA ILE A 26 -3.05 -2.60 -3.84
C ILE A 26 -3.09 -1.14 -3.38
N HIS A 27 -3.39 -0.88 -2.11
CA HIS A 27 -3.50 0.50 -1.62
C HIS A 27 -3.16 0.66 -0.14
N GLY A 28 -2.70 1.86 0.21
CA GLY A 28 -2.50 2.34 1.58
C GLY A 28 -1.06 2.18 2.08
N ALA A 29 -0.82 2.44 3.36
CA ALA A 29 0.52 2.62 3.92
C ALA A 29 1.49 1.45 3.59
N LEU A 30 2.59 1.74 2.89
CA LEU A 30 3.69 0.79 2.72
C LEU A 30 4.49 0.67 4.02
N CYS A 31 4.90 -0.57 4.31
CA CYS A 31 5.78 -0.85 5.43
C CYS A 31 7.23 -0.69 4.97
N VAL A 32 8.09 -0.18 5.86
CA VAL A 32 9.55 -0.21 5.67
C VAL A 32 10.13 -1.61 5.91
N ALA A 33 9.40 -2.45 6.65
CA ALA A 33 9.81 -3.82 6.93
C ALA A 33 9.58 -4.73 5.72
N TYR A 34 10.53 -5.64 5.49
CA TYR A 34 10.49 -6.63 4.42
C TYR A 34 9.78 -7.91 4.89
N SER A 35 8.96 -8.50 4.03
CA SER A 35 8.24 -9.77 4.27
C SER A 35 7.43 -9.78 5.58
N GLY A 36 6.95 -8.60 5.99
CA GLY A 36 6.20 -8.43 7.23
C GLY A 36 7.00 -8.59 8.52
N GLN A 37 8.33 -8.66 8.46
CA GLN A 37 9.20 -8.85 9.63
C GLN A 37 9.66 -7.51 10.20
N CYS A 38 8.92 -6.98 11.17
CA CYS A 38 9.18 -5.69 11.81
C CYS A 38 9.53 -5.86 13.30
N TYR A 39 10.82 -5.66 13.63
CA TYR A 39 11.32 -5.74 15.01
C TYR A 39 11.49 -4.38 15.69
N ILE A 40 11.56 -3.28 14.93
CA ILE A 40 11.74 -1.92 15.48
C ILE A 40 10.64 -1.54 16.47
N SER A 41 9.39 -1.90 16.17
CA SER A 41 8.24 -1.64 17.04
C SER A 41 8.42 -2.29 18.42
N HIS A 42 8.85 -3.55 18.43
CA HIS A 42 9.04 -4.31 19.67
C HIS A 42 10.26 -3.80 20.42
N ALA A 43 11.38 -3.58 19.74
CA ALA A 43 12.62 -3.09 20.36
C ALA A 43 12.43 -1.73 21.03
N GLN A 44 11.62 -0.83 20.47
CA GLN A 44 11.43 0.53 21.01
C GLN A 44 10.30 0.65 22.02
N THR A 45 9.23 -0.15 21.88
CA THR A 45 7.99 0.06 22.66
C THR A 45 7.44 -1.19 23.32
N GLY A 46 8.06 -2.35 23.11
CA GLY A 46 7.54 -3.66 23.50
C GLY A 46 6.41 -4.19 22.62
N ARG A 47 5.78 -3.33 21.79
CA ARG A 47 4.63 -3.68 20.93
C ARG A 47 5.07 -4.43 19.68
N SER A 48 4.51 -5.61 19.43
CA SER A 48 4.91 -6.47 18.30
C SER A 48 4.07 -6.22 17.05
N ALA A 49 4.65 -5.51 16.08
CA ALA A 49 4.03 -5.31 14.76
C ALA A 49 3.73 -6.63 14.03
N ASN A 50 4.56 -7.66 14.23
CA ASN A 50 4.36 -9.02 13.68
C ASN A 50 3.14 -9.74 14.28
N ARG A 51 2.56 -9.21 15.37
CA ARG A 51 1.35 -9.70 16.04
C ARG A 51 0.18 -8.73 15.91
N GLY A 52 0.25 -7.80 14.96
CA GLY A 52 -0.80 -6.81 14.71
C GLY A 52 -0.72 -5.55 15.59
N ASP A 53 0.20 -5.48 16.55
CA ASP A 53 0.34 -4.35 17.47
C ASP A 53 1.48 -3.41 17.03
N CYS A 54 1.29 -2.75 15.88
CA CYS A 54 2.29 -1.86 15.31
C CYS A 54 2.31 -0.50 16.03
N SER A 55 3.49 -0.06 16.47
CA SER A 55 3.69 1.27 17.09
C SER A 55 3.79 2.43 16.10
N GLN A 56 3.94 2.14 14.80
CA GLN A 56 4.28 3.14 13.76
C GLN A 56 5.62 3.86 14.03
N ALA A 57 6.58 3.21 14.71
CA ALA A 57 7.91 3.79 14.97
C ALA A 57 8.60 4.34 13.71
N CYS A 58 8.48 3.65 12.56
CA CYS A 58 9.03 4.12 11.29
C CYS A 58 8.47 5.47 10.79
N ARG A 59 7.38 5.97 11.40
CA ARG A 59 6.77 7.26 11.09
C ARG A 59 7.28 8.40 11.98
N LEU A 60 8.08 8.10 13.00
CA LEU A 60 8.67 9.12 13.88
C LEU A 60 9.84 9.85 13.21
N PRO A 61 10.15 11.09 13.64
CA PRO A 61 11.35 11.78 13.20
C PRO A 61 12.60 11.19 13.86
N TYR A 62 13.70 11.16 13.12
CA TYR A 62 15.00 10.66 13.56
C TYR A 62 16.12 11.64 13.16
N THR A 63 17.16 11.70 13.99
CA THR A 63 18.40 12.41 13.68
C THR A 63 19.48 11.39 13.32
N LEU A 64 19.91 11.40 12.06
CA LEU A 64 20.99 10.56 11.56
C LEU A 64 22.34 11.21 11.86
N LYS A 65 23.23 10.44 12.47
CA LYS A 65 24.62 10.82 12.70
C LYS A 65 25.55 9.86 11.96
N ASP A 66 26.67 10.38 11.48
CA ASP A 66 27.74 9.54 10.93
C ASP A 66 28.58 8.89 12.04
N ASP A 67 29.60 8.13 11.65
CA ASP A 67 30.54 7.45 12.55
C ASP A 67 31.36 8.42 13.44
N GLN A 68 31.52 9.66 13.00
CA GLN A 68 32.16 10.75 13.74
C GLN A 68 31.18 11.51 14.65
N GLY A 69 29.91 11.12 14.68
CA GLY A 69 28.86 11.75 15.48
C GLY A 69 28.32 13.06 14.90
N ARG A 70 28.71 13.44 13.69
CA ARG A 70 28.21 14.63 12.99
C ARG A 70 26.80 14.37 12.50
N VAL A 71 25.93 15.38 12.61
CA VAL A 71 24.54 15.27 12.15
C VAL A 71 24.50 15.34 10.63
N VAL A 72 24.08 14.24 10.00
CA VAL A 72 23.86 14.13 8.55
C VAL A 72 22.45 14.58 8.18
N SER A 73 21.48 14.28 9.04
CA SER A 73 20.08 14.68 8.87
C SER A 73 19.44 14.88 10.23
N TYR A 74 18.74 15.99 10.43
CA TYR A 74 18.13 16.36 11.70
C TYR A 74 16.61 16.27 11.64
N GLU A 75 16.00 15.55 12.59
CA GLU A 75 14.54 15.41 12.75
C GLU A 75 13.75 15.13 11.46
N LYS A 76 14.27 14.19 10.64
CA LYS A 76 13.61 13.75 9.40
C LYS A 76 12.92 12.40 9.56
N HIS A 77 11.92 12.12 8.74
CA HIS A 77 11.16 10.87 8.76
C HIS A 77 11.83 9.78 7.91
N LEU A 78 13.08 9.47 8.22
CA LEU A 78 14.00 8.69 7.40
C LEU A 78 13.53 7.27 7.05
N LEU A 79 12.60 6.72 7.84
CA LEU A 79 12.04 5.37 7.67
C LEU A 79 10.59 5.39 7.14
N SER A 80 10.04 6.57 6.87
CA SER A 80 8.66 6.74 6.43
C SER A 80 8.56 6.51 4.92
N MET A 81 7.75 5.54 4.52
CA MET A 81 7.49 5.20 3.13
C MET A 81 6.27 5.95 2.59
N LYS A 82 6.21 6.21 1.28
CA LYS A 82 4.97 6.63 0.60
C LYS A 82 3.88 5.56 0.75
N ASP A 83 2.62 5.92 0.48
CA ASP A 83 1.53 4.95 0.46
C ASP A 83 1.53 4.20 -0.89
N ASN A 84 1.17 2.92 -0.87
CA ASN A 84 1.02 2.09 -2.06
C ASN A 84 -0.18 2.58 -2.85
N ASP A 85 -0.04 2.70 -4.16
CA ASP A 85 -1.17 2.87 -5.06
C ASP A 85 -0.93 2.07 -6.35
N GLN A 86 -1.78 1.06 -6.56
CA GLN A 86 -1.72 0.17 -7.73
C GLN A 86 -2.90 0.40 -8.69
N THR A 87 -3.56 1.56 -8.64
CA THR A 87 -4.68 1.87 -9.55
C THR A 87 -4.33 1.65 -11.02
N ALA A 88 -3.15 2.10 -11.45
CA ALA A 88 -2.70 1.94 -12.84
C ALA A 88 -2.29 0.49 -13.21
N ASN A 89 -2.12 -0.40 -12.23
CA ASN A 89 -1.54 -1.73 -12.42
C ASN A 89 -2.55 -2.88 -12.21
N LEU A 90 -3.83 -2.58 -12.02
CA LEU A 90 -4.84 -3.62 -11.73
C LEU A 90 -4.91 -4.68 -12.83
N GLY A 91 -4.96 -4.28 -14.11
CA GLY A 91 -4.97 -5.22 -15.23
C GLY A 91 -3.74 -6.14 -15.22
N ALA A 92 -2.55 -5.55 -15.09
CA ALA A 92 -1.30 -6.31 -15.03
C ALA A 92 -1.23 -7.28 -13.84
N LEU A 93 -1.75 -6.88 -12.67
CA LEU A 93 -1.84 -7.74 -11.50
C LEU A 93 -2.83 -8.90 -11.70
N ILE A 94 -3.97 -8.66 -12.35
CA ILE A 94 -4.92 -9.71 -12.73
C ILE A 94 -4.25 -10.71 -13.69
N ASP A 95 -3.52 -10.21 -14.70
CA ASP A 95 -2.81 -11.02 -15.68
C ASP A 95 -1.62 -11.79 -15.06
N ALA A 96 -1.05 -11.28 -13.98
CA ALA A 96 -0.04 -11.99 -13.19
C ALA A 96 -0.64 -13.08 -12.28
N GLY A 97 -1.97 -13.18 -12.18
CA GLY A 97 -2.67 -14.23 -11.43
C GLY A 97 -3.29 -13.78 -10.11
N VAL A 98 -3.24 -12.48 -9.76
CA VAL A 98 -3.90 -11.99 -8.55
C VAL A 98 -5.43 -12.09 -8.70
N ARG A 99 -6.11 -12.58 -7.67
CA ARG A 99 -7.58 -12.74 -7.66
C ARG A 99 -8.27 -12.13 -6.43
N SER A 100 -7.52 -11.84 -5.37
CA SER A 100 -7.99 -11.07 -4.22
C SER A 100 -7.14 -9.82 -4.04
N PHE A 101 -7.80 -8.67 -3.94
CA PHE A 101 -7.15 -7.37 -3.76
C PHE A 101 -7.41 -6.80 -2.39
N LYS A 102 -6.36 -6.33 -1.73
CA LYS A 102 -6.41 -5.87 -0.34
C LYS A 102 -6.03 -4.41 -0.19
N ILE A 103 -6.78 -3.71 0.64
CA ILE A 103 -6.54 -2.31 0.99
C ILE A 103 -6.03 -2.26 2.44
N GLU A 104 -4.95 -1.52 2.69
CA GLU A 104 -4.50 -1.23 4.05
C GLU A 104 -5.38 -0.13 4.66
N GLY A 105 -6.25 -0.52 5.58
CA GLY A 105 -7.22 0.35 6.26
C GLY A 105 -6.99 0.49 7.78
N ARG A 106 -5.93 -0.10 8.35
CA ARG A 106 -5.69 0.00 9.81
C ARG A 106 -5.49 1.46 10.21
N TYR A 107 -6.18 1.87 11.27
CA TYR A 107 -6.17 3.24 11.80
C TYR A 107 -6.69 4.31 10.81
N LYS A 108 -7.39 3.91 9.75
CA LYS A 108 -8.04 4.83 8.81
C LYS A 108 -9.50 5.06 9.24
N ASP A 109 -10.01 6.23 8.92
CA ASP A 109 -11.39 6.62 9.26
C ASP A 109 -12.39 6.07 8.24
N MET A 110 -13.68 6.27 8.51
CA MET A 110 -14.75 5.81 7.62
C MET A 110 -14.70 6.49 6.25
N SER A 111 -14.23 7.75 6.17
CA SER A 111 -14.17 8.48 4.91
C SER A 111 -13.15 7.84 3.97
N TYR A 112 -11.95 7.51 4.47
CA TYR A 112 -10.93 6.75 3.75
C TYR A 112 -11.47 5.41 3.26
N VAL A 113 -12.10 4.63 4.15
CA VAL A 113 -12.58 3.28 3.80
C VAL A 113 -13.63 3.36 2.69
N LYS A 114 -14.61 4.27 2.78
CA LYS A 114 -15.63 4.46 1.75
C LYS A 114 -15.01 4.87 0.42
N ASN A 115 -14.13 5.87 0.44
CA ASN A 115 -13.56 6.44 -0.77
C ASN A 115 -12.66 5.45 -1.53
N ILE A 116 -11.70 4.84 -0.83
CA ILE A 116 -10.75 3.91 -1.46
C ILE A 116 -11.46 2.63 -1.92
N THR A 117 -12.41 2.10 -1.15
CA THR A 117 -13.16 0.91 -1.57
C THR A 117 -14.03 1.20 -2.79
N ALA A 118 -14.72 2.35 -2.84
CA ALA A 118 -15.50 2.76 -4.00
C ALA A 118 -14.63 2.95 -5.25
N HIS A 119 -13.45 3.59 -5.10
CA HIS A 119 -12.48 3.77 -6.18
C HIS A 119 -12.12 2.43 -6.84
N TYR A 120 -11.61 1.48 -6.05
CA TYR A 120 -11.21 0.19 -6.62
C TYR A 120 -12.39 -0.67 -7.06
N ARG A 121 -13.58 -0.51 -6.47
CA ARG A 121 -14.79 -1.20 -6.95
C ARG A 121 -15.17 -0.74 -8.35
N GLN A 122 -15.16 0.58 -8.61
CA GLN A 122 -15.43 1.14 -9.94
C GLN A 122 -14.41 0.63 -10.96
N MET A 123 -13.11 0.68 -10.63
CA MET A 123 -12.07 0.19 -11.53
C MET A 123 -12.21 -1.30 -11.85
N LEU A 124 -12.47 -2.14 -10.83
CA LEU A 124 -12.61 -3.58 -11.01
C LEU A 124 -13.91 -3.96 -11.74
N ASP A 125 -15.01 -3.25 -11.51
CA ASP A 125 -16.25 -3.48 -12.28
C ASP A 125 -16.04 -3.15 -13.76
N ALA A 126 -15.38 -2.03 -14.08
CA ALA A 126 -15.04 -1.68 -15.47
C ALA A 126 -14.18 -2.76 -16.14
N ILE A 127 -13.14 -3.25 -15.45
CA ILE A 127 -12.28 -4.32 -15.97
C ILE A 127 -13.09 -5.61 -16.21
N ILE A 128 -13.98 -5.99 -15.29
CA ILE A 128 -14.80 -7.21 -15.44
C ILE A 128 -15.81 -7.05 -16.58
N GLU A 129 -16.38 -5.87 -16.80
CA GLU A 129 -17.31 -5.61 -17.90
C GLU A 129 -16.60 -5.64 -19.26
N GLU A 130 -15.38 -5.13 -19.34
CA GLU A 130 -14.54 -5.18 -20.54
C GLU A 130 -14.03 -6.61 -20.83
N ARG A 131 -13.80 -7.41 -19.78
CA ARG A 131 -13.20 -8.74 -19.88
C ARG A 131 -14.19 -9.88 -19.70
N GLY A 132 -14.51 -10.57 -20.80
CA GLY A 132 -15.39 -11.74 -20.79
C GLY A 132 -14.86 -12.97 -20.06
N ASP A 133 -13.59 -13.00 -19.66
CA ASP A 133 -12.94 -14.11 -18.93
C ASP A 133 -13.03 -13.97 -17.39
N LEU A 134 -13.61 -12.87 -16.88
CA LEU A 134 -13.70 -12.59 -15.45
C LEU A 134 -15.15 -12.60 -14.96
N ALA A 135 -15.32 -12.96 -13.69
CA ALA A 135 -16.61 -12.90 -13.01
C ALA A 135 -16.45 -12.39 -11.58
N ARG A 136 -17.50 -11.75 -11.06
CA ARG A 136 -17.55 -11.28 -9.67
C ARG A 136 -17.68 -12.49 -8.74
N ALA A 137 -16.85 -12.55 -7.70
CA ALA A 137 -16.99 -13.55 -6.65
C ALA A 137 -18.22 -13.30 -5.74
N SER A 138 -18.75 -12.07 -5.74
CA SER A 138 -19.92 -11.68 -4.97
C SER A 138 -21.17 -11.51 -5.84
N SER A 139 -22.33 -11.82 -5.27
CA SER A 139 -23.63 -11.65 -5.92
C SER A 139 -24.23 -10.24 -5.75
N GLY A 140 -23.76 -9.46 -4.77
CA GLY A 140 -24.30 -8.13 -4.45
C GLY A 140 -23.82 -7.03 -5.40
N ARG A 141 -24.66 -6.02 -5.62
CA ARG A 141 -24.30 -4.78 -6.32
C ARG A 141 -24.06 -3.67 -5.30
N THR A 142 -23.23 -2.70 -5.64
CA THR A 142 -22.94 -1.56 -4.78
C THR A 142 -23.10 -0.29 -5.59
N GLU A 143 -23.76 0.70 -5.00
CA GLU A 143 -23.92 2.03 -5.58
C GLU A 143 -23.24 3.05 -4.66
N HIS A 144 -22.71 4.11 -5.28
CA HIS A 144 -21.99 5.17 -4.60
C HIS A 144 -22.55 6.51 -5.07
N PHE A 145 -22.89 7.40 -4.13
CA PHE A 145 -23.47 8.73 -4.42
C PHE A 145 -22.40 9.84 -4.39
N PHE A 146 -21.15 9.48 -4.66
CA PHE A 146 -20.00 10.39 -4.70
C PHE A 146 -18.99 9.89 -5.72
N VAL A 147 -18.14 10.79 -6.22
CA VAL A 147 -17.01 10.43 -7.11
C VAL A 147 -15.79 10.14 -6.24
N PRO A 148 -15.32 8.88 -6.17
CA PRO A 148 -14.16 8.57 -5.36
C PRO A 148 -12.88 9.15 -5.97
N SER A 149 -11.93 9.51 -5.12
CA SER A 149 -10.63 10.04 -5.56
C SER A 149 -9.55 9.70 -4.53
N THR A 150 -8.54 8.94 -4.94
CA THR A 150 -7.42 8.55 -4.07
C THR A 150 -6.66 9.77 -3.52
N GLU A 151 -6.51 10.81 -4.35
CA GLU A 151 -5.84 12.08 -3.99
C GLU A 151 -6.58 12.90 -2.92
N LYS A 152 -7.91 12.73 -2.78
CA LYS A 152 -8.72 13.46 -1.78
C LYS A 152 -8.74 12.77 -0.42
N THR A 153 -8.01 11.68 -0.26
CA THR A 153 -7.98 10.88 0.96
C THR A 153 -6.58 10.88 1.53
N PHE A 154 -6.43 10.85 2.87
CA PHE A 154 -5.11 10.88 3.49
C PHE A 154 -4.13 9.84 2.91
N HIS A 155 -3.06 10.32 2.26
CA HIS A 155 -1.87 9.56 1.85
C HIS A 155 -0.59 10.39 2.04
N ARG A 156 0.57 9.73 2.06
CA ARG A 156 1.89 10.34 2.25
C ARG A 156 2.67 10.41 0.94
N GLY A 157 2.01 10.89 -0.11
CA GLY A 157 2.42 10.60 -1.48
C GLY A 157 2.13 9.15 -1.87
N SER A 158 1.98 8.90 -3.16
CA SER A 158 1.68 7.58 -3.73
C SER A 158 2.91 7.00 -4.42
N THR A 159 2.98 5.66 -4.46
CA THR A 159 3.99 4.94 -5.23
C THR A 159 3.48 3.58 -5.65
N ASP A 160 3.90 3.13 -6.83
CA ASP A 160 3.66 1.80 -7.39
C ASP A 160 4.91 0.91 -7.34
N TYR A 161 5.95 1.37 -6.61
CA TYR A 161 7.35 0.97 -6.65
C TYR A 161 7.68 -0.50 -6.96
N PHE A 162 7.03 -1.46 -6.32
CA PHE A 162 7.48 -2.86 -6.36
C PHE A 162 7.01 -3.62 -7.60
N VAL A 163 5.83 -3.27 -8.13
CA VAL A 163 5.15 -4.10 -9.15
C VAL A 163 5.81 -4.00 -10.52
N ASN A 164 6.24 -2.80 -10.91
CA ASN A 164 6.82 -2.52 -12.23
C ASN A 164 8.36 -2.54 -12.22
N ALA A 165 8.97 -1.58 -11.53
CA ALA A 165 10.41 -1.46 -11.37
C ALA A 165 10.73 -0.57 -10.16
N ARG A 166 11.77 -0.93 -9.43
CA ARG A 166 12.25 -0.17 -8.27
C ARG A 166 12.68 1.23 -8.70
N LYS A 167 12.02 2.27 -8.19
CA LYS A 167 12.30 3.69 -8.49
C LYS A 167 13.31 4.27 -7.48
N GLY A 168 13.82 5.48 -7.70
CA GLY A 168 14.67 6.15 -6.69
C GLY A 168 13.87 6.75 -5.51
N ASP A 169 12.58 7.02 -5.74
CA ASP A 169 11.74 7.85 -4.86
C ASP A 169 10.58 7.05 -4.24
N ILE A 170 10.86 6.39 -3.12
CA ILE A 170 9.90 5.58 -2.35
C ILE A 170 9.61 6.16 -0.94
N GLY A 171 10.45 7.09 -0.50
CA GLY A 171 10.39 7.68 0.84
C GLY A 171 9.49 8.90 0.91
N ALA A 172 8.92 9.13 2.10
CA ALA A 172 8.25 10.37 2.49
C ALA A 172 9.05 11.01 3.64
N PHE A 173 10.29 11.38 3.33
CA PHE A 173 11.31 11.73 4.33
C PHE A 173 11.14 13.13 4.93
N ASP A 174 10.54 14.05 4.17
CA ASP A 174 10.33 15.44 4.62
C ASP A 174 9.11 15.61 5.52
N SER A 175 8.05 14.82 5.34
CA SER A 175 6.84 14.90 6.15
C SER A 175 5.96 13.65 5.98
N PRO A 176 5.40 13.08 7.06
CA PRO A 176 4.41 12.01 7.00
C PRO A 176 2.98 12.58 6.95
N LYS A 177 2.83 13.90 6.73
CA LYS A 177 1.52 14.56 6.62
C LYS A 177 0.86 14.24 5.29
N PHE A 178 -0.44 14.52 5.24
CA PHE A 178 -1.23 14.39 4.02
C PHE A 178 -0.62 15.21 2.88
N ILE A 179 -0.45 14.58 1.73
CA ILE A 179 -0.16 15.26 0.47
C ILE A 179 -1.42 15.10 -0.37
N GLY A 180 -2.24 16.14 -0.46
CA GLY A 180 -3.39 16.19 -1.35
C GLY A 180 -3.85 17.63 -1.47
N PRO A 181 -4.77 17.95 -2.40
CA PRO A 181 -5.21 19.32 -2.58
C PRO A 181 -5.71 19.88 -1.25
N ALA A 182 -5.23 21.08 -0.88
CA ALA A 182 -5.79 21.82 0.23
C ALA A 182 -7.30 21.96 -0.02
N GLY A 183 -8.12 21.40 0.87
CA GLY A 183 -9.57 21.44 0.72
C GLY A 183 -10.05 22.88 0.52
N GLY A 184 -10.84 23.08 -0.53
CA GLY A 184 -11.70 24.26 -0.67
C GLY A 184 -12.97 24.11 0.14
#